data_AF-N1MSM9-F1
#
_entry.id   AF-N1MSM9-F1
#
_cell.length_a   1.000
_cell.length_b   1.000
_cell.length_c   1.000
_cell.angle_alpha   90.00
_cell.angle_beta   90.00
_cell.angle_gamma   90.00
#
_symmetry.space_group_name_H-M   'P 1'
#
loop_
_entity.id
_entity.type
_entity.pdbx_description
1 polymer ?
#
loop_
_entity_poly.entity_id
_entity_poly.type
_entity_poly.pdbx_seq_one_letter_code
_entity_poly.pdbx_strand_id
1 'polypeptide(L)' 'MRLIVAAELDHLPECVLHSKFFRVSQELAHSEPATADRSNALASLENINRAIIKRRLKGPGF' A
#
# COMPACT_ATOMS: atom_id res chain seq x y z
N MET A 1 -5.68 2.23 12.24
CA MET A 1 -5.42 2.57 10.81
C MET A 1 -6.59 2.08 9.94
N ARG A 2 -7.05 2.90 8.99
CA ARG A 2 -8.03 2.47 7.96
C ARG A 2 -7.34 1.66 6.85
N LEU A 3 -7.93 0.53 6.47
CA LEU A 3 -7.51 -0.26 5.31
C LEU A 3 -7.50 0.59 4.02
N ILE A 4 -6.40 0.51 3.26
CA ILE A 4 -6.29 1.08 1.92
C ILE A 4 -6.65 0.01 0.90
N VAL A 5 -7.72 0.23 0.14
CA VAL A 5 -8.21 -0.75 -0.85
C VAL A 5 -7.65 -0.49 -2.24
N ALA A 6 -7.59 -1.53 -3.07
CA ALA A 6 -6.98 -1.46 -4.40
C ALA A 6 -7.57 -0.36 -5.30
N ALA A 7 -8.89 -0.12 -5.23
CA ALA A 7 -9.56 0.91 -6.02
C ALA A 7 -9.01 2.33 -5.76
N GLU A 8 -8.56 2.61 -4.53
CA GLU A 8 -7.97 3.91 -4.16
C GLU A 8 -6.56 4.09 -4.73
N LEU A 9 -5.93 2.99 -5.14
CA LEU A 9 -4.56 2.96 -5.62
C LEU A 9 -4.48 2.99 -7.14
N ASP A 10 -5.55 2.66 -7.87
CA ASP A 10 -5.51 2.45 -9.32
C ASP A 10 -5.17 3.71 -10.12
N HIS A 11 -5.45 4.91 -9.59
CA HIS A 11 -5.19 6.18 -10.27
C HIS A 11 -3.93 6.91 -9.80
N LEU A 12 -3.25 6.40 -8.77
CA LEU A 12 -2.10 7.09 -8.18
C LEU A 12 -0.82 6.88 -9.00
N PRO A 13 0.09 7.86 -9.08
CA PRO A 13 1.39 7.63 -9.70
C PRO A 13 2.27 6.72 -8.82
N GLU A 14 3.26 6.05 -9.41
CA GLU A 14 4.15 5.10 -8.69
C GLU A 14 4.87 5.78 -7.51
N CYS A 15 5.31 7.03 -7.65
CA CYS A 15 5.94 7.78 -6.55
C CYS A 15 5.04 7.93 -5.32
N VAL A 16 3.73 8.14 -5.54
CA VAL A 16 2.75 8.25 -4.45
C VAL A 16 2.51 6.88 -3.82
N LEU A 17 2.56 5.79 -4.58
CA LEU A 17 2.47 4.44 -4.03
C LEU A 17 3.65 4.11 -3.12
N HIS A 18 4.88 4.43 -3.53
CA HIS A 18 6.06 4.24 -2.68
C HIS A 18 6.00 5.07 -1.39
N SER A 19 5.56 6.33 -1.49
CA SER A 19 5.33 7.18 -0.31
C SER A 19 4.30 6.58 0.65
N LYS A 20 3.17 6.09 0.12
CA LYS A 20 2.15 5.39 0.93
C LYS A 20 2.69 4.11 1.54
N PHE A 21 3.43 3.30 0.79
CA PHE A 21 4.04 2.06 1.27
C PHE A 21 4.95 2.33 2.47
N PHE A 22 5.80 3.36 2.38
CA PHE A 22 6.69 3.75 3.46
C PHE A 22 5.91 4.16 4.71
N ARG A 23 4.89 5.01 4.56
CA ARG A 23 4.05 5.45 5.69
C ARG A 23 3.34 4.29 6.37
N VAL A 24 2.72 3.39 5.61
CA VAL A 24 2.03 2.22 6.18
C VAL A 24 3.03 1.26 6.85
N SER A 25 4.25 1.15 6.33
CA SER A 25 5.30 0.36 6.96
C SER A 25 5.69 0.92 8.34
N GLN A 26 5.74 2.25 8.46
CA GLN A 26 5.94 2.91 9.76
C GLN A 26 4.74 2.66 10.68
N GLU A 27 3.50 2.79 10.20
CA GLU A 27 2.29 2.51 10.99
C GLU A 27 2.26 1.05 11.48
N LEU A 28 2.65 0.09 10.63
CA LEU A 28 2.78 -1.31 11.00
C LEU A 28 3.81 -1.54 12.10
N ALA A 29 4.96 -0.86 12.03
CA ALA A 29 6.03 -0.99 13.04
C ALA A 29 5.59 -0.51 14.43
N HIS A 30 4.65 0.44 14.50
CA HIS A 30 4.09 0.96 15.75
C HIS A 30 2.79 0.24 16.17
N SER A 31 2.27 -0.68 15.36
CA SER A 31 1.03 -1.41 15.65
C SER A 31 1.25 -2.60 16.59
N GLU A 32 0.34 -2.78 17.53
CA GLU A 32 0.35 -3.93 18.44
C GLU A 32 0.02 -5.25 17.69
N PRO A 33 0.63 -6.38 18.10
CA PRO A 33 0.33 -7.68 17.54
C PRO A 33 -1.14 -8.06 17.74
N ALA A 34 -1.68 -8.85 16.80
CA ALA A 34 -3.06 -9.36 16.83
C ALA A 34 -4.19 -8.30 16.89
N THR A 35 -3.91 -7.05 16.49
CA THR A 35 -4.93 -6.00 16.40
C THR A 35 -5.49 -5.86 14.98
N ALA A 36 -6.73 -5.38 14.88
CA ALA A 36 -7.35 -5.03 13.59
C ALA A 36 -6.51 -3.99 12.83
N ASP A 37 -5.86 -3.08 13.55
CA ASP A 37 -4.97 -2.07 12.98
C ASP A 37 -3.74 -2.68 12.29
N ARG A 38 -3.11 -3.68 12.93
CA ARG A 38 -2.01 -4.44 12.32
C ARG A 38 -2.46 -5.20 11.09
N SER A 39 -3.61 -5.87 11.16
CA SER A 39 -4.20 -6.59 10.03
C SER A 39 -4.50 -5.64 8.86
N ASN A 40 -5.06 -4.46 9.14
CA ASN A 40 -5.33 -3.43 8.15
C ASN A 40 -4.03 -2.88 7.52
N ALA A 41 -2.98 -2.69 8.32
CA ALA A 41 -1.69 -2.22 7.83
C ALA A 41 -1.04 -3.26 6.89
N LEU A 42 -1.03 -4.54 7.27
CA LEU A 42 -0.52 -5.64 6.43
C LEU A 42 -1.28 -5.75 5.11
N ALA A 43 -2.61 -5.77 5.15
CA ALA A 43 -3.44 -5.82 3.94
C ALA A 43 -3.24 -4.58 3.05
N SER A 44 -3.08 -3.40 3.65
CA SER A 44 -2.76 -2.17 2.92
C SER A 44 -1.40 -2.24 2.22
N LEU A 45 -0.36 -2.77 2.87
CA LEU A 45 0.95 -2.97 2.25
C LEU A 45 0.88 -3.93 1.07
N GLU A 46 0.14 -5.03 1.20
CA GLU A 46 -0.05 -5.98 0.10
C GLU A 46 -0.74 -5.32 -1.09
N ASN A 47 -1.82 -4.56 -0.85
CA ASN A 47 -2.54 -3.84 -1.90
C ASN A 47 -1.64 -2.82 -2.61
N ILE A 48 -0.83 -2.06 -1.84
CA ILE A 48 0.10 -1.08 -2.40
C ILE A 48 1.19 -1.76 -3.22
N ASN A 49 1.76 -2.87 -2.73
CA ASN A 49 2.79 -3.61 -3.45
C ASN A 49 2.25 -4.17 -4.78
N ARG A 50 1.04 -4.75 -4.77
CA ARG A 50 0.36 -5.20 -6.00
C ARG A 50 0.15 -4.04 -6.99
N ALA A 51 -0.22 -2.86 -6.52
CA ALA A 51 -0.41 -1.67 -7.34
C ALA A 51 0.92 -1.14 -7.95
N ILE A 52 2.03 -1.23 -7.23
CA ILE A 52 3.38 -0.89 -7.73
C ILE A 52 3.79 -1.88 -8.83
N ILE A 53 3.67 -3.19 -8.57
CA ILE A 53 4.01 -4.24 -9.55
C ILE A 53 3.17 -4.06 -10.82
N LYS A 54 1.85 -3.83 -10.69
CA LYS A 54 0.95 -3.59 -11.82
C LYS A 54 1.42 -2.43 -12.72
N ARG A 55 1.99 -1.36 -12.17
CA ARG A 55 2.52 -0.22 -12.94
C ARG A 55 3.83 -0.53 -13.63
N ARG A 56 4.74 -1.21 -12.94
CA ARG A 56 6.00 -1.67 -13.53
C ARG A 56 5.76 -2.61 -14.71
N LEU A 57 4.75 -3.47 -14.62
CA LEU A 57 4.34 -4.36 -15.71
C LEU A 57 3.67 -3.63 -16.88
N LYS A 58 2.96 -2.51 -16.64
CA LYS A 58 2.46 -1.66 -17.72
C LYS A 58 3.59 -0.91 -18.44
N GLY A 59 4.71 -0.66 -17.78
CA GLY A 59 5.89 -0.05 -18.41
C GLY A 59 5.75 1.47 -18.64
N PRO A 60 6.85 2.15 -18.97
CA PRO A 60 6.83 3.58 -19.27
C PRO A 60 6.20 3.81 -20.65
N GLY A 61 4.89 4.08 -20.72
CA GLY A 61 4.26 4.50 -21.98
C GLY A 61 2.82 4.07 -22.26
N PHE A 62 2.03 3.64 -21.28
CA PHE A 62 0.56 3.60 -21.42
C PHE A 62 -0.08 4.90 -20.99
#